data_AF-A0AAW2V6U3-F1
#
_entry.id   AF-A0AAW2V6U3-F1
#
_cell.length_a   1.000
_cell.length_b   1.000
_cell.length_c   1.000
_cell.angle_alpha   90.00
_cell.angle_beta   90.00
_cell.angle_gamma   90.00
#
_symmetry.space_group_name_H-M   'P 1'
#
loop_
_entity.id
_entity.type
_entity.pdbx_description
1 polymer ?
#
loop_
_entity_poly.entity_id
_entity_poly.type
_entity_poly.pdbx_seq_one_letter_code
_entity_poly.pdbx_strand_id
1 'polypeptide(L)' 'MLRNSVGKSEGSVEKKLRETGEWLIERSERASRAAGKQILMGMFVWMIPVWIFAFLVASGMVQLPFDTPFLEDLIS' A
#
# COMPACT_ATOMS: atom_id res chain seq x y z
N MET A 1 -14.75 -19.35 -48.81
CA MET A 1 -15.18 -19.91 -47.51
C MET A 1 -13.97 -20.05 -46.60
N LEU A 2 -13.66 -19.04 -45.78
CA LEU A 2 -12.63 -19.16 -44.73
C LEU A 2 -13.27 -19.73 -43.45
N ARG A 3 -13.57 -21.02 -43.45
CA ARG A 3 -13.87 -21.75 -42.21
C ARG A 3 -12.53 -22.06 -41.54
N ASN A 4 -11.92 -21.06 -40.91
CA ASN A 4 -10.84 -21.33 -39.97
C ASN A 4 -11.47 -21.97 -38.73
N SER A 5 -10.95 -23.12 -38.36
CA SER A 5 -11.46 -24.04 -37.34
C SER A 5 -11.21 -23.55 -35.92
N VAL A 6 -11.51 -22.28 -35.64
CA VAL A 6 -11.69 -21.75 -34.29
C VAL A 6 -12.88 -22.51 -33.70
N GLY A 7 -12.62 -23.57 -32.96
CA GLY A 7 -13.67 -24.32 -32.25
C GLY A 7 -13.58 -25.84 -32.31
N LYS A 8 -12.63 -26.47 -33.02
CA LYS A 8 -12.52 -27.95 -33.02
C LYS A 8 -11.44 -28.55 -32.11
N SER A 9 -10.52 -27.74 -31.61
CA SER A 9 -9.61 -28.12 -30.53
C SER A 9 -8.99 -26.85 -30.00
N GLU A 10 -9.52 -26.33 -28.90
CA GLU A 10 -8.74 -25.39 -28.09
C GLU A 10 -7.44 -26.15 -27.76
N GLY A 11 -6.33 -25.73 -28.38
CA GLY A 11 -5.08 -26.46 -28.28
C GLY A 11 -4.64 -26.53 -26.82
N SER A 12 -3.95 -27.60 -26.40
CA SER A 12 -3.42 -27.71 -25.02
C SER A 12 -2.68 -26.43 -24.59
N VAL A 13 -2.00 -25.78 -25.53
CA VAL A 13 -1.34 -24.49 -25.39
C VAL A 13 -2.29 -23.32 -25.15
N GLU A 14 -3.39 -23.21 -25.90
CA GLU A 14 -4.36 -22.11 -25.78
C GLU A 14 -5.09 -22.18 -24.43
N LYS A 15 -5.44 -23.40 -24.00
CA LYS A 15 -6.03 -23.65 -22.68
C LYS A 15 -5.05 -23.31 -21.54
N LYS A 16 -3.78 -23.70 -21.68
CA LYS A 16 -2.72 -23.34 -20.72
C LYS A 16 -2.47 -21.84 -20.66
N LEU A 17 -2.50 -21.15 -21.80
CA LEU A 17 -2.38 -19.69 -21.85
C LEU A 17 -3.54 -18.99 -21.14
N ARG A 18 -4.77 -19.49 -21.32
CA ARG A 18 -5.94 -18.93 -20.63
C ARG A 18 -5.89 -19.16 -19.12
N GLU A 19 -5.60 -20.38 -18.68
CA GLU A 19 -5.42 -20.70 -17.25
C GLU A 19 -4.30 -19.86 -16.63
N THR A 20 -3.18 -19.69 -17.33
CA THR A 20 -2.05 -18.87 -16.85
C THR A 20 -2.44 -17.39 -16.78
N GLY A 21 -3.19 -16.88 -17.76
CA GLY A 21 -3.71 -15.51 -17.77
C GLY A 21 -4.67 -15.24 -16.62
N GLU A 22 -5.63 -16.15 -16.40
CA GLU A 22 -6.57 -16.09 -15.28
C GLU A 22 -5.82 -16.14 -13.93
N TRP A 23 -4.83 -17.03 -13.79
CA TRP A 23 -4.02 -17.13 -12.59
C TRP A 23 -3.17 -15.87 -12.33
N LEU A 24 -2.61 -15.25 -13.38
CA LEU A 24 -1.80 -14.04 -13.27
C LEU A 24 -2.64 -12.84 -12.80
N ILE A 25 -3.85 -12.70 -13.35
CA ILE A 25 -4.80 -11.64 -12.97
C ILE A 25 -5.23 -11.83 -11.51
N GLU A 26 -5.61 -13.05 -11.13
CA GLU A 26 -6.01 -13.38 -9.75
C GLU A 26 -4.86 -13.15 -8.75
N ARG A 27 -3.63 -13.50 -9.12
CA ARG A 27 -2.42 -13.25 -8.33
C ARG A 27 -2.15 -11.76 -8.18
N SER A 28 -2.28 -11.00 -9.29
CA SER A 28 -2.07 -9.54 -9.31
C SER A 28 -3.10 -8.80 -8.47
N GLU A 29 -4.38 -9.13 -8.59
CA GLU A 29 -5.44 -8.52 -7.78
C GLU A 29 -5.27 -8.81 -6.29
N ARG A 30 -4.97 -10.07 -5.92
CA ARG A 30 -4.69 -10.44 -4.53
C ARG A 30 -3.45 -9.74 -3.99
N ALA A 31 -2.38 -9.68 -4.77
CA ALA A 31 -1.13 -9.02 -4.36
C ALA A 31 -1.31 -7.51 -4.22
N SER A 32 -1.99 -6.86 -5.16
CA SER A 32 -2.23 -5.42 -5.17
C SER A 32 -3.15 -4.99 -4.01
N ARG A 33 -4.23 -5.76 -3.76
CA ARG A 33 -5.13 -5.53 -2.63
C ARG A 33 -4.44 -5.77 -1.27
N ALA A 34 -3.60 -6.79 -1.16
CA ALA A 34 -2.85 -7.07 0.05
C ALA A 34 -1.74 -6.04 0.30
N ALA A 35 -0.98 -5.66 -0.74
CA ALA A 35 0.09 -4.68 -0.65
C ALA A 35 -0.44 -3.27 -0.29
N GLY A 36 -1.50 -2.82 -0.96
CA GLY A 36 -2.11 -1.52 -0.67
C GLY A 36 -2.61 -1.41 0.78
N LYS A 37 -3.26 -2.47 1.29
CA LYS A 37 -3.71 -2.53 2.70
C LYS A 37 -2.54 -2.50 3.68
N GLN A 38 -1.46 -3.23 3.41
CA GLN A 38 -0.28 -3.28 4.29
C GLN A 38 0.48 -1.96 4.29
N ILE A 39 0.67 -1.33 3.13
CA ILE A 39 1.35 -0.04 3.01
C ILE A 39 0.54 1.07 3.69
N LEU A 40 -0.78 1.11 3.47
CA LEU A 40 -1.66 2.12 4.08
C LEU A 40 -1.69 1.97 5.62
N MET A 41 -1.74 0.73 6.11
CA MET A 41 -1.71 0.43 7.54
C MET A 41 -0.36 0.78 8.16
N GLY A 42 0.76 0.46 7.49
CA GLY A 42 2.11 0.82 7.93
C GLY A 42 2.32 2.33 7.98
N MET A 43 1.87 3.07 6.97
CA MET A 43 1.96 4.53 6.93
C MET A 43 1.18 5.18 8.07
N PHE A 44 -0.05 4.73 8.33
CA PHE A 44 -0.87 5.27 9.41
C PHE A 44 -0.26 4.95 10.79
N VAL A 45 0.18 3.71 11.01
CA VAL A 45 0.83 3.29 12.26
C VAL A 45 2.14 4.04 12.49
N TRP A 46 2.90 4.36 11.45
CA TRP A 46 4.15 5.13 11.58
C TRP A 46 3.90 6.63 11.76
N MET A 47 2.79 7.14 11.23
CA MET A 47 2.39 8.53 11.39
C MET A 47 1.98 8.83 12.83
N ILE A 48 1.16 7.97 13.47
CA ILE A 48 0.70 8.14 14.86
C ILE A 48 1.81 8.49 15.87
N PRO A 49 2.94 7.76 15.99
CA PRO A 49 3.99 8.09 16.95
C PRO A 49 4.67 9.42 16.67
N VAL A 50 4.80 9.83 15.40
CA VAL A 50 5.33 11.15 15.02
C VAL A 50 4.38 12.26 15.49
N TRP A 51 3.07 12.09 15.29
CA TRP A 51 2.07 13.05 15.77
C TRP A 51 2.00 13.11 17.29
N ILE A 52 2.07 11.96 17.97
CA ILE A 52 2.10 11.91 19.44
C ILE A 52 3.36 12.62 19.96
N PHE A 53 4.52 12.38 19.35
CA PHE A 53 5.76 13.05 19.74
C PHE A 53 5.67 14.56 19.51
N ALA A 54 5.18 15.00 18.35
CA ALA A 54 4.97 16.42 18.05
C ALA A 54 3.99 17.07 19.03
N PHE A 55 2.92 16.35 19.42
CA PHE A 55 1.96 16.81 20.42
C PHE A 55 2.58 16.90 21.82
N LEU A 56 3.41 15.94 22.22
CA LEU A 56 4.13 15.96 23.51
C LEU A 56 5.13 17.11 23.59
N VAL A 57 5.78 17.42 22.47
CA VAL A 57 6.68 18.57 22.34
C VAL A 57 5.89 19.87 22.40
N ALA A 58 4.78 19.98 21.66
CA ALA A 58 3.92 21.16 21.68
C ALA A 58 3.14 21.34 22.99
N SER A 59 2.96 20.30 23.81
CA SER A 59 2.36 20.42 25.13
C SER A 59 3.36 20.74 26.24
N GLY A 60 4.66 20.88 25.90
CA GLY A 60 5.73 21.14 26.86
C GLY A 60 6.03 19.97 27.80
N MET A 61 5.40 18.80 27.61
CA MET A 61 5.67 17.61 28.42
C MET A 61 7.06 17.03 28.15
N VAL A 62 7.58 17.22 26.93
CA VAL A 62 8.94 16.83 26.56
C VAL A 62 9.80 18.07 26.49
N GLN A 63 10.67 18.25 27.50
CA GLN A 63 11.72 19.26 27.45
C GLN A 63 12.79 18.81 26.46
N LEU A 64 12.89 19.51 25.33
CA LEU A 64 13.98 19.34 24.39
C LEU A 64 15.28 19.84 25.03
N PRO A 65 16.43 19.18 24.83
CA PRO A 65 17.71 19.61 25.40
C PRO A 65 18.31 20.84 24.68
N PHE A 66 17.49 21.61 23.96
CA PHE A 66 17.88 22.79 23.20
C PHE A 66 16.86 23.89 23.51
N ASP A 67 17.34 25.09 23.83
CA ASP A 67 16.48 26.28 23.98
C ASP A 67 15.82 26.60 22.63
N THR A 68 14.52 26.32 22.52
CA THR A 68 13.71 26.67 21.36
C THR A 68 12.75 27.80 21.72
N PRO A 69 13.18 29.08 21.67
CA PRO A 69 12.33 30.22 21.98
C PRO A 69 11.08 30.31 21.09
N PHE A 70 11.11 29.71 19.89
CA PHE A 70 9.95 29.60 19.02
C PHE A 70 8.86 28.65 19.55
N LEU A 71 9.22 27.58 20.27
CA LEU A 71 8.22 26.67 20.86
C LEU A 71 7.61 27.27 22.13
N GLU A 72 8.42 27.96 22.94
CA GLU A 72 7.95 28.68 24.13
C GLU A 72 6.92 29.76 23.75
N ASP A 73 7.14 30.48 22.66
CA ASP A 73 6.23 31.52 22.14
C ASP A 73 4.94 30.94 21.52
N LEU A 74 4.98 29.70 21.01
CA LEU A 74 3.81 29.01 20.43
C LEU A 74 2.92 28.34 21.48
N ILE A 75 3.48 27.99 22.64
CA ILE A 75 2.78 27.39 23.78
C ILE A 75 2.19 28.46 24.70
N SER A 76 2.72 29.69 24.67
CA SER A 76 2.22 30.83 25.45
C SER A 76 0.82 31.30 25.01
#